data_AF-A0A3E0PP80-F1
#
_entry.id   AF-A0A3E0PP80-F1
#
_cell.length_a   1.000
_cell.length_b   1.000
_cell.length_c   1.000
_cell.angle_alpha   90.00
_cell.angle_beta   90.00
_cell.angle_gamma   90.00
#
_symmetry.space_group_name_H-M   'P 1'
#
loop_
_entity.id
_entity.type
_entity.pdbx_description
1 polymer ?
#
loop_
_entity_poly.entity_id
_entity_poly.type
_entity_poly.pdbx_seq_one_letter_code
_entity_poly.pdbx_strand_id
1 'polypeptide(L)'
;MLHGSTSSGITRAVRRGSPLSIAVTHVDGIVVARSGFHSSANYRSVVVHGQGTLLEGEDHRHALDLTINALIPGRLGDVRGHTDLELRQTATIAVPLDQVSAKVRVGPPKDDPEDIPTDTWAGVVPMSLIPGLPEAAPDLLPGIEIPDYLKPYKRSPRDT
;
A
#
# COMPACT_ATOMS: atom_id res chain seq x y z
N MET A 1 -3.94 -4.85 8.91
CA MET A 1 -5.40 -4.89 8.70
C MET A 1 -5.71 -4.96 7.21
N LEU A 2 -6.60 -5.85 6.81
CA LEU A 2 -7.17 -5.94 5.46
C LEU A 2 -8.69 -5.78 5.57
N HIS A 3 -9.34 -5.33 4.50
CA HIS A 3 -10.81 -5.36 4.40
C HIS A 3 -11.24 -5.76 2.99
N GLY A 4 -12.51 -6.18 2.86
CA GLY A 4 -13.10 -6.48 1.56
C GLY A 4 -14.45 -7.18 1.69
N SER A 5 -15.00 -7.63 0.57
CA SER A 5 -16.27 -8.37 0.58
C SER A 5 -16.19 -9.62 1.46
N THR A 6 -17.26 -9.88 2.22
CA THR A 6 -17.41 -11.13 3.00
C THR A 6 -17.39 -12.39 2.13
N SER A 7 -17.69 -12.27 0.84
CA SER A 7 -17.64 -13.34 -0.15
C SER A 7 -16.34 -13.38 -0.97
N SER A 8 -15.32 -12.60 -0.61
CA SER A 8 -14.02 -12.63 -1.28
C SER A 8 -13.24 -13.93 -1.02
N GLY A 9 -12.34 -14.29 -1.94
CA GLY A 9 -11.49 -15.47 -1.81
C GLY A 9 -10.63 -15.46 -0.55
N ILE A 10 -10.04 -14.30 -0.22
CA ILE A 10 -9.22 -14.13 0.98
C ILE A 10 -10.03 -14.31 2.27
N THR A 11 -11.25 -13.79 2.32
CA THR A 11 -12.14 -13.96 3.49
C THR A 11 -12.53 -15.42 3.67
N ARG A 12 -12.85 -16.13 2.58
CA ARG A 12 -13.11 -17.58 2.63
C ARG A 12 -11.88 -18.37 3.09
N ALA A 13 -10.68 -18.01 2.63
CA ALA A 13 -9.44 -18.65 3.06
C ALA A 13 -9.22 -18.48 4.56
N VAL A 14 -9.40 -17.26 5.08
CA VAL A 14 -9.31 -16.98 6.52
C VAL A 14 -10.33 -17.78 7.32
N ARG A 15 -11.60 -17.84 6.88
CA ARG A 15 -12.63 -18.67 7.54
C ARG A 15 -12.30 -20.16 7.59
N ARG A 16 -11.51 -20.65 6.62
CA ARG A 16 -11.02 -22.04 6.60
C ARG A 16 -9.74 -22.23 7.41
N GLY A 17 -9.23 -21.18 8.07
CA GLY A 17 -7.97 -21.21 8.79
C GLY A 17 -6.74 -21.28 7.89
N SER A 18 -6.86 -20.96 6.59
CA SER A 18 -5.71 -20.98 5.68
C SER A 18 -4.67 -19.91 6.07
N PRO A 19 -3.37 -20.25 6.05
CA PRO A 19 -2.32 -19.27 6.28
C PRO A 19 -2.29 -18.22 5.17
N LEU A 20 -1.91 -17.00 5.52
CA LEU A 20 -1.74 -15.88 4.61
C LEU A 20 -0.25 -15.56 4.43
N SER A 21 0.09 -15.14 3.21
CA SER A 21 1.35 -14.49 2.88
C SER A 21 1.02 -13.13 2.26
N ILE A 22 1.48 -12.06 2.88
CA ILE A 22 1.20 -10.68 2.46
C ILE A 22 2.52 -10.05 2.06
N ALA A 23 2.65 -9.68 0.79
CA ALA A 23 3.81 -8.96 0.27
C ALA A 23 3.47 -7.49 0.02
N VAL A 24 4.30 -6.58 0.52
CA VAL A 24 4.24 -5.15 0.21
C VAL A 24 5.60 -4.73 -0.34
N THR A 25 5.61 -4.10 -1.51
CA THR A 25 6.83 -3.65 -2.19
C THR A 25 6.69 -2.20 -2.62
N HIS A 26 7.73 -1.42 -2.38
CA HIS A 26 7.91 -0.07 -2.89
C HIS A 26 9.14 -0.05 -3.79
N VAL A 27 8.97 0.34 -5.05
CA VAL A 27 10.06 0.50 -6.02
C VAL A 27 10.56 1.95 -5.96
N ASP A 28 11.84 2.12 -5.63
CA ASP A 28 12.49 3.41 -5.44
C ASP A 28 13.37 3.82 -6.64
N GLY A 29 13.66 2.89 -7.58
CA GLY A 29 14.36 3.22 -8.82
C GLY A 29 14.74 2.02 -9.67
N ILE A 30 15.05 2.26 -10.94
CA ILE A 30 15.63 1.25 -11.84
C ILE A 30 17.14 1.42 -11.84
N VAL A 31 17.88 0.35 -11.63
CA VAL A 31 19.33 0.35 -11.69
C VAL A 31 19.77 -0.17 -13.04
N VAL A 32 20.42 0.70 -13.81
CA VAL A 32 20.88 0.43 -15.17
C VAL A 32 22.39 0.26 -15.09
N ALA A 33 22.83 -0.99 -15.23
CA ALA A 33 24.24 -1.36 -15.26
C ALA A 33 24.77 -1.39 -16.70
N ARG A 34 26.09 -1.45 -16.87
CA ARG A 34 26.72 -1.59 -18.20
C ARG A 34 26.49 -2.97 -18.80
N SER A 35 26.36 -3.98 -17.94
CA SER A 35 25.89 -5.32 -18.31
C SER A 35 24.41 -5.51 -17.90
N GLY A 36 23.61 -6.12 -18.78
CA GLY A 36 22.22 -6.45 -18.48
C GLY A 36 22.08 -7.38 -17.27
N PHE A 37 23.10 -8.20 -16.98
CA PHE A 37 23.10 -9.10 -15.83
C PHE A 37 23.13 -8.36 -14.47
N HIS A 38 23.81 -7.21 -14.40
CA HIS A 38 23.93 -6.40 -13.18
C HIS A 38 22.84 -5.34 -13.04
N SER A 39 21.97 -5.21 -14.05
CA SER A 39 20.81 -4.33 -14.01
C SER A 39 19.77 -4.87 -13.02
N SER A 40 19.09 -3.97 -12.31
CA SER A 40 18.19 -4.35 -11.20
C SER A 40 17.24 -3.20 -10.85
N ALA A 41 16.74 -3.18 -9.61
CA ALA A 41 15.92 -2.12 -9.06
C ALA A 41 16.34 -1.77 -7.64
N ASN A 42 16.21 -0.51 -7.25
CA ASN A 42 16.18 -0.10 -5.85
C ASN A 42 14.75 -0.27 -5.35
N TYR A 43 14.58 -0.91 -4.19
CA TYR A 43 13.27 -1.20 -3.61
C TYR A 43 13.35 -1.49 -2.12
N ARG A 44 12.21 -1.39 -1.46
CA ARG A 44 11.96 -1.86 -0.09
C ARG A 44 10.76 -2.80 -0.12
N SER A 45 10.89 -3.99 0.43
CA SER A 45 9.81 -4.96 0.48
C SER A 45 9.71 -5.63 1.83
N VAL A 46 8.50 -6.03 2.20
CA VAL A 46 8.21 -6.85 3.36
C VAL A 46 7.29 -7.99 2.98
N VAL A 47 7.55 -9.19 3.49
CA VAL A 47 6.66 -10.35 3.42
C VAL A 47 6.28 -10.75 4.84
N VAL A 48 4.97 -10.76 5.10
CA VAL A 48 4.38 -11.18 6.38
C VAL A 48 3.72 -12.53 6.19
N HIS A 49 4.05 -13.49 7.05
CA HIS A 49 3.37 -14.77 7.15
C HIS A 49 2.55 -14.81 8.43
N GLY A 50 1.32 -15.32 8.35
CA GLY A 50 0.48 -15.42 9.54
C GLY A 50 -0.89 -15.98 9.27
N GLN A 51 -1.65 -16.21 10.33
CA GLN A 51 -3.05 -16.58 10.24
C GLN A 51 -3.92 -15.34 10.39
N GLY A 52 -4.88 -15.16 9.48
CA GLY A 52 -5.83 -14.06 9.58
C GLY A 52 -6.92 -14.36 10.60
N THR A 53 -7.42 -13.32 11.25
CA THR A 53 -8.58 -13.38 12.15
C THR A 53 -9.61 -12.35 11.68
N LEU A 54 -10.87 -12.78 11.54
CA LEU A 54 -11.97 -11.84 11.27
C LEU A 54 -12.29 -11.06 12.54
N LEU A 55 -12.41 -9.74 12.41
CA LEU A 55 -12.91 -8.91 13.50
C LEU A 55 -14.43 -8.83 13.43
N GLU A 56 -15.06 -8.63 14.58
CA GLU A 56 -16.51 -8.54 14.75
C GLU A 56 -16.87 -7.34 15.63
N GLY A 57 -18.16 -7.00 15.70
CA GLY A 57 -18.67 -5.93 16.58
C GLY A 57 -17.98 -4.58 16.40
N GLU A 58 -17.58 -3.97 17.51
CA GLU A 58 -16.93 -2.66 17.51
C GLU A 58 -15.52 -2.70 16.91
N ASP A 59 -14.77 -3.80 17.06
CA ASP A 59 -13.45 -3.93 16.46
C ASP A 59 -13.51 -3.93 14.92
N HIS A 60 -14.55 -4.55 14.36
CA HIS A 60 -14.82 -4.52 12.93
C HIS A 60 -15.07 -3.08 12.43
N ARG A 61 -15.95 -2.35 13.11
CA ARG A 61 -16.27 -0.96 12.80
C ARG A 61 -15.03 -0.07 12.91
N HIS A 62 -14.33 -0.18 14.03
CA HIS A 62 -13.12 0.59 14.30
C HIS A 62 -12.02 0.33 13.26
N ALA A 63 -11.85 -0.93 12.81
CA ALA A 63 -10.88 -1.26 11.78
C ALA A 63 -11.21 -0.62 10.41
N LEU A 64 -12.48 -0.46 10.06
CA LEU A 64 -12.89 0.26 8.84
C LEU A 64 -12.60 1.75 8.97
N ASP A 65 -12.93 2.35 10.12
CA ASP A 65 -12.62 3.76 10.40
C ASP A 65 -11.11 4.04 10.30
N LEU A 66 -10.28 3.22 10.95
CA LEU A 66 -8.83 3.30 10.86
C LEU A 66 -8.32 3.16 9.43
N THR A 67 -8.95 2.30 8.63
CA THR A 67 -8.57 2.11 7.23
C THR A 67 -8.85 3.37 6.40
N ILE A 68 -10.03 3.99 6.58
CA ILE A 68 -10.38 5.23 5.88
C ILE A 68 -9.43 6.34 6.31
N ASN A 69 -9.24 6.54 7.61
CA ASN A 69 -8.41 7.61 8.14
C ASN A 69 -6.92 7.45 7.74
N ALA A 70 -6.44 6.21 7.62
CA ALA A 70 -5.08 5.92 7.19
C ALA A 70 -4.84 6.16 5.68
N LEU A 71 -5.91 6.23 4.88
CA LEU A 71 -5.85 6.56 3.45
C LEU A 71 -6.13 8.04 3.20
N ILE A 72 -7.12 8.60 3.89
CA ILE A 72 -7.60 9.97 3.72
C ILE A 72 -7.81 10.57 5.12
N PRO A 73 -6.75 11.10 5.75
CA PRO A 73 -6.85 11.73 7.07
C PRO A 73 -7.93 12.82 7.08
N GLY A 74 -8.79 12.82 8.10
CA GLY A 74 -9.88 13.78 8.25
C GLY A 74 -11.19 13.40 7.54
N ARG A 75 -11.17 12.40 6.63
CA ARG A 75 -12.37 12.02 5.85
C ARG A 75 -13.55 11.57 6.72
N LEU A 76 -13.28 10.91 7.85
CA LEU A 76 -14.32 10.41 8.75
C LEU A 76 -15.20 11.54 9.33
N GLY A 77 -14.67 12.77 9.45
CA GLY A 77 -15.46 13.91 9.92
C GLY A 77 -16.42 14.48 8.88
N ASP A 78 -16.25 14.12 7.60
CA ASP A 78 -16.98 14.67 6.45
C ASP A 78 -17.99 13.68 5.85
N VAL A 79 -17.90 12.40 6.20
CA VAL A 79 -18.82 11.36 5.69
C VAL A 79 -19.72 10.82 6.79
N ARG A 80 -20.92 10.36 6.41
CA ARG A 80 -21.76 9.60 7.34
C ARG A 80 -21.06 8.32 7.82
N GLY A 81 -21.43 7.88 9.02
CA GLY A 81 -20.98 6.60 9.55
C GLY A 81 -21.47 5.38 8.74
N HIS A 82 -20.86 4.23 9.02
CA HIS A 82 -21.21 2.94 8.41
C HIS A 82 -22.61 2.49 8.81
N THR A 83 -23.43 2.11 7.82
CA THR A 83 -24.71 1.44 8.03
C THR A 83 -24.52 -0.04 8.39
N ASP A 84 -25.54 -0.64 9.01
CA ASP A 84 -25.54 -2.07 9.34
C ASP A 84 -25.47 -2.98 8.11
N LEU A 85 -25.95 -2.51 6.95
CA LEU A 85 -25.83 -3.27 5.70
C LEU A 85 -24.38 -3.28 5.21
N GLU A 86 -23.72 -2.12 5.20
CA GLU A 86 -22.32 -1.99 4.78
C GLU A 86 -21.38 -2.82 5.65
N LEU A 87 -21.61 -2.82 6.97
CA LEU A 87 -20.85 -3.65 7.92
C LEU A 87 -21.06 -5.13 7.65
N ARG A 88 -22.31 -5.57 7.45
CA ARG A 88 -22.60 -6.99 7.14
C ARG A 88 -22.01 -7.47 5.81
N GLN A 89 -21.80 -6.57 4.85
CA GLN A 89 -21.24 -6.89 3.54
C GLN A 89 -19.71 -6.83 3.49
N THR A 90 -19.08 -6.27 4.53
CA THR A 90 -17.64 -6.06 4.60
C THR A 90 -17.01 -6.94 5.68
N ALA A 91 -15.89 -7.57 5.38
CA ALA A 91 -15.05 -8.27 6.34
C ALA A 91 -13.81 -7.41 6.63
N THR A 92 -13.35 -7.41 7.87
CA THR A 92 -12.03 -6.91 8.26
C THR A 92 -11.20 -8.02 8.86
N ILE A 93 -9.94 -8.12 8.45
CA ILE A 93 -9.02 -9.19 8.80
C ILE A 93 -7.81 -8.59 9.50
N ALA A 94 -7.54 -9.03 10.72
CA ALA A 94 -6.30 -8.80 11.44
C ALA A 94 -5.30 -9.92 11.12
N VAL A 95 -4.03 -9.57 10.96
CA VAL A 95 -2.93 -10.51 10.75
C VAL A 95 -1.79 -10.08 11.66
N PRO A 96 -1.28 -10.97 12.54
CA PRO A 96 -0.18 -10.65 13.43
C PRO A 96 1.11 -10.43 12.62
N LEU A 97 2.02 -9.61 13.16
CA LEU A 97 3.31 -9.30 12.54
C LEU A 97 4.47 -10.09 13.20
N ASP A 98 4.19 -11.30 13.66
CA ASP A 98 5.16 -12.14 14.38
C ASP A 98 6.19 -12.79 13.44
N GLN A 99 5.80 -13.08 12.19
CA GLN A 99 6.68 -13.67 11.17
C GLN A 99 6.81 -12.74 9.97
N VAL A 100 7.90 -11.98 9.95
CA VAL A 100 8.14 -10.94 8.96
C VAL A 100 9.55 -11.04 8.40
N SER A 101 9.68 -10.91 7.07
CA SER A 101 10.96 -10.75 6.40
C SER A 101 10.96 -9.45 5.62
N ALA A 102 12.06 -8.69 5.70
CA ALA A 102 12.22 -7.43 4.99
C ALA A 102 13.47 -7.46 4.12
N LYS A 103 13.41 -6.81 2.96
CA LYS A 103 14.53 -6.66 2.05
C LYS A 103 14.59 -5.24 1.52
N VAL A 104 15.79 -4.68 1.53
CA VAL A 104 16.07 -3.35 1.00
C VAL A 104 17.23 -3.48 0.01
N ARG A 105 17.06 -2.91 -1.18
CA ARG A 105 18.12 -2.69 -2.15
C ARG A 105 18.18 -1.21 -2.48
N VAL A 106 19.35 -0.61 -2.28
CA VAL A 106 19.65 0.77 -2.61
C VAL A 106 21.03 0.83 -3.28
N GLY A 107 21.32 1.95 -3.94
CA GLY A 107 22.64 2.24 -4.48
C GLY A 107 22.77 2.07 -6.00
N PRO A 108 24.00 2.29 -6.52
CA PRO A 108 24.32 2.23 -7.95
C PRO A 108 24.37 0.78 -8.48
N PRO A 109 24.53 0.60 -9.81
CA PRO A 109 24.92 -0.70 -10.37
C PRO A 109 26.27 -1.17 -9.82
N LYS A 110 26.49 -2.49 -9.85
CA LYS A 110 27.74 -3.14 -9.44
C LYS A 110 28.32 -3.86 -10.66
N ASP A 111 28.88 -3.07 -11.59
CA ASP A 111 29.51 -3.61 -12.80
C ASP A 111 30.79 -4.37 -12.46
N ASP A 112 31.10 -5.39 -13.26
CA ASP A 112 32.38 -6.09 -13.17
C ASP A 112 33.52 -5.19 -13.71
N PRO A 113 34.77 -5.36 -13.24
CA PRO A 113 35.88 -4.48 -13.62
C PRO A 113 36.10 -4.34 -15.14
N GLU A 114 35.84 -5.39 -15.92
CA GLU A 114 35.93 -5.40 -17.38
C GLU A 114 34.87 -4.54 -18.08
N ASP A 115 33.71 -4.32 -17.46
CA ASP A 115 32.61 -3.54 -18.03
C ASP A 115 32.78 -2.04 -17.76
N ILE A 116 33.43 -1.66 -16.66
CA ILE A 116 33.63 -0.27 -16.24
C ILE A 116 34.26 0.63 -17.32
N PRO A 117 35.32 0.23 -18.06
CA PRO A 117 35.97 1.10 -19.05
C PRO A 117 35.21 1.20 -20.38
N THR A 118 34.04 0.56 -20.52
CA THR A 118 33.23 0.65 -21.74
C THR A 118 32.53 2.01 -21.87
N ASP A 119 32.16 2.39 -23.10
CA ASP A 119 31.43 3.64 -23.40
C ASP A 119 29.90 3.51 -23.15
N THR A 120 29.51 2.61 -22.24
CA THR A 120 28.10 2.38 -21.87
C THR A 120 27.73 3.22 -20.65
N TRP A 121 26.62 3.95 -20.74
CA TRP A 121 26.07 4.67 -19.59
C TRP A 121 25.57 3.72 -18.52
N ALA A 122 25.80 4.06 -17.25
CA ALA A 122 25.30 3.31 -16.10
C ALA A 122 24.90 4.26 -14.97
N GLY A 123 23.86 3.89 -14.23
CA GLY A 123 23.29 4.74 -13.19
C GLY A 123 21.99 4.20 -12.61
N VAL A 124 21.22 5.10 -12.01
CA VAL A 124 19.91 4.81 -11.45
C VAL A 124 18.90 5.80 -12.03
N VAL A 125 17.75 5.30 -12.42
CA VAL A 125 16.55 6.11 -12.72
C VAL A 125 15.68 6.10 -11.46
N PRO A 126 15.68 7.17 -10.63
CA PRO A 126 14.89 7.20 -9.41
C PRO A 126 13.39 7.16 -9.73
N MET A 127 12.61 6.50 -8.87
CA MET A 127 11.15 6.41 -9.00
C MET A 127 10.49 6.90 -7.72
N SER A 128 9.37 7.61 -7.87
CA SER A 128 8.55 8.07 -6.75
C SER A 128 7.08 8.05 -7.12
N LEU A 129 6.23 7.79 -6.12
CA LEU A 129 4.78 7.92 -6.25
C LEU A 129 4.35 9.30 -5.78
N ILE A 130 3.94 10.15 -6.73
CA ILE A 130 3.48 11.51 -6.45
C ILE A 130 1.97 11.54 -6.69
N PRO A 131 1.14 11.87 -5.68
CA PRO A 131 -0.29 12.05 -5.87
C PRO A 131 -0.58 13.18 -6.87
N GLY A 132 -1.57 12.96 -7.75
CA GLY A 132 -2.12 14.03 -8.58
C GLY A 132 -3.01 15.00 -7.80
N LEU A 133 -3.57 15.98 -8.50
CA LEU A 133 -4.60 16.85 -7.93
C LEU A 133 -5.92 16.09 -7.78
N PRO A 134 -6.77 16.41 -6.77
CA PRO A 134 -8.10 15.83 -6.69
C PRO A 134 -8.95 16.18 -7.91
N GLU A 135 -9.56 15.15 -8.52
CA GLU A 135 -10.48 15.29 -9.64
C GLU A 135 -11.92 15.17 -9.13
N ALA A 136 -12.78 16.12 -9.49
CA ALA A 136 -14.17 16.11 -9.08
C ALA A 136 -14.96 15.01 -9.82
N ALA A 137 -15.86 14.35 -9.11
CA ALA A 137 -16.77 13.39 -9.73
C ALA A 137 -17.73 14.11 -10.71
N PRO A 138 -18.10 13.50 -11.85
CA PRO A 138 -18.99 14.14 -12.84
C PRO A 138 -20.40 14.48 -12.32
N ASP A 139 -20.84 13.81 -11.25
CA ASP A 139 -22.13 13.98 -10.59
C ASP A 139 -22.06 14.86 -9.32
N LEU A 140 -20.90 15.47 -9.05
CA LEU A 140 -20.75 16.40 -7.94
C LEU A 140 -21.60 17.65 -8.17
N LEU A 141 -22.44 17.99 -7.19
CA LEU A 141 -23.31 19.16 -7.31
C LEU A 141 -22.49 20.46 -7.45
N PRO A 142 -22.97 21.45 -8.22
CA PRO A 142 -22.28 22.73 -8.36
C PRO A 142 -22.04 23.41 -7.02
N GLY A 143 -20.87 24.04 -6.87
CA GLY A 143 -20.50 24.81 -5.67
C GLY A 143 -19.91 24.01 -4.53
N ILE A 144 -19.79 22.67 -4.65
CA ILE A 144 -19.06 21.86 -3.67
C ILE A 144 -17.56 21.98 -3.93
N GLU A 145 -16.84 22.59 -3.00
CA GLU A 145 -15.40 22.74 -3.07
C GLU A 145 -14.65 21.49 -2.57
N ILE A 146 -13.41 21.33 -3.04
CA ILE A 146 -12.50 20.31 -2.51
C ILE A 146 -12.25 20.61 -1.01
N PRO A 147 -12.47 19.65 -0.09
CA PRO A 147 -12.20 19.82 1.33
C PRO A 147 -10.73 20.14 1.64
N ASP A 148 -10.49 20.92 2.69
CA ASP A 148 -9.14 21.37 3.08
C ASP A 148 -8.19 20.20 3.39
N TYR A 149 -8.71 19.10 3.94
CA TYR A 149 -7.91 17.90 4.23
C TYR A 149 -7.37 17.18 2.96
N LEU A 150 -7.80 17.60 1.77
CA LEU A 150 -7.29 17.14 0.46
C LEU A 150 -6.35 18.15 -0.21
N LYS A 151 -6.03 19.31 0.41
CA LYS A 151 -5.26 20.41 -0.20
C LYS A 151 -3.96 20.74 0.57
N PRO A 152 -2.77 20.40 0.02
CA PRO A 152 -2.54 19.34 -0.95
C PRO A 152 -2.70 17.98 -0.27
N TYR A 153 -3.23 16.98 -0.99
CA TYR A 153 -3.25 15.61 -0.48
C TYR A 153 -1.82 15.13 -0.35
N LYS A 154 -1.39 14.92 0.89
CA LYS A 154 -0.11 14.31 1.21
C LYS A 154 -0.41 12.93 1.73
N ARG A 155 0.06 11.91 1.01
CA ARG A 155 0.24 10.60 1.61
C ARG A 155 1.39 10.76 2.59
N SER A 156 1.10 10.94 3.89
CA SER A 156 2.13 11.03 4.90
C SER A 156 3.09 9.84 4.72
N PRO A 157 4.41 10.06 4.63
CA PRO A 157 5.35 8.99 4.91
C PRO A 157 4.94 8.49 6.29
N ARG A 158 4.57 7.22 6.42
CA ARG A 158 4.30 6.67 7.75
C ARG A 158 5.66 6.59 8.45
N ASP A 159 5.97 7.62 9.22
CA ASP A 159 6.88 7.51 10.35
C ASP A 159 6.10 6.78 11.46
N THR A 160 6.10 5.46 11.38
CA THR A 160 5.70 4.56 12.48
C THR A 160 6.79 3.51 12.61
#